data_AF-A0A448UZ15-F1
#
_entry.id   AF-A0A448UZ15-F1
#
_cell.length_a   1.000
_cell.length_b   1.000
_cell.length_c   1.000
_cell.angle_alpha   90.00
_cell.angle_beta   90.00
_cell.angle_gamma   90.00
#
_symmetry.space_group_name_H-M   'P 1'
#
loop_
_entity.id
_entity.type
_entity.pdbx_description
1 polymer ?
#
loop_
_entity_poly.entity_id
_entity_poly.type
_entity_poly.pdbx_seq_one_letter_code
_entity_poly.pdbx_strand_id
1 'polypeptide(L)'
;MSETSNQYSGQDHTGQKTVRVRASELTGRSWLNTGEKNLDLQALRGKIVILDFWTLCCINCLHVLDELRPLEEEFSDVLVTVGVHSPKFEHEADPVALAAAVDRYDIKHPVLDDPELTTWQAYTARAWPTLVVIDPEGYIVAHLSGEGHVQGLTSLVRELVAEHEKKGTLHRGNGPYVPRPKTEGTFAFPGKAIELPTEFGPKNLFGTGSRTYLVSDTARHRILQVAEDLNTVLATYGGERTAKKATPTEPEPLHALTNRKGLPWYPPNSAKNSGTMC
;
A
#
# COMPACT_ATOMS: atom_id res chain seq x y z
N MET A 1 0.39 -41.52 3.96
CA MET A 1 0.97 -40.98 2.72
C MET A 1 -0.07 -41.19 1.63
N SER A 2 -0.89 -40.17 1.40
CA SER A 2 -1.90 -40.16 0.34
C SER A 2 -1.75 -38.82 -0.37
N GLU A 3 -1.09 -38.85 -1.52
CA GLU A 3 -0.87 -37.73 -2.41
C GLU A 3 -2.21 -37.36 -3.07
N THR A 4 -2.75 -36.19 -2.75
CA THR A 4 -3.74 -35.50 -3.58
C THR A 4 -3.00 -34.43 -4.36
N SER A 5 -2.37 -34.81 -5.46
CA SER A 5 -1.85 -33.90 -6.47
C SER A 5 -3.03 -33.35 -7.28
N ASN A 6 -3.47 -32.14 -6.96
CA ASN A 6 -4.46 -31.41 -7.71
C ASN A 6 -3.80 -30.88 -9.00
N GLN A 7 -4.06 -31.54 -10.13
CA GLN A 7 -3.59 -31.12 -11.45
C GLN A 7 -4.52 -30.01 -11.95
N TYR A 8 -4.13 -28.74 -11.75
CA TYR A 8 -4.66 -27.65 -12.56
C TYR A 8 -3.84 -27.57 -13.86
N SER A 9 -3.94 -28.61 -14.68
CA SER A 9 -3.56 -28.51 -16.09
C SER A 9 -4.76 -27.95 -16.83
N GLY A 10 -4.56 -26.87 -17.58
CA GLY A 10 -5.59 -26.16 -18.33
C GLY A 10 -6.26 -27.00 -19.43
N GLN A 11 -7.11 -27.94 -19.03
CA GLN A 11 -8.09 -28.60 -19.87
C GLN A 11 -9.47 -28.41 -19.24
N ASP A 12 -10.18 -27.39 -19.71
CA ASP A 12 -11.63 -27.37 -19.59
C ASP A 12 -12.19 -28.66 -20.21
N HIS A 13 -13.05 -29.36 -19.47
CA HIS A 13 -13.69 -30.62 -19.86
C HIS A 13 -14.61 -30.53 -21.10
N THR A 14 -14.62 -29.40 -21.81
CA THR A 14 -15.46 -29.12 -22.98
C THR A 14 -14.70 -29.10 -24.31
N GLY A 15 -13.37 -29.25 -24.30
CA GLY A 15 -12.56 -29.27 -25.54
C GLY A 15 -12.58 -27.95 -26.33
N GLN A 16 -13.06 -26.85 -25.75
CA GLN A 16 -12.98 -25.53 -26.37
C GLN A 16 -11.59 -24.93 -26.12
N LYS A 17 -10.89 -24.56 -27.19
CA LYS A 17 -9.71 -23.69 -27.10
C LYS A 17 -10.14 -22.41 -26.39
N THR A 18 -9.62 -22.17 -25.19
CA THR A 18 -9.77 -20.90 -24.50
C THR A 18 -9.19 -19.80 -25.38
N VAL A 19 -10.02 -18.80 -25.71
CA VAL A 19 -9.59 -17.65 -26.50
C VAL A 19 -8.64 -16.83 -25.64
N ARG A 20 -7.35 -16.79 -26.01
CA ARG A 20 -6.37 -15.93 -25.33
C ARG A 20 -6.58 -14.49 -25.77
N VAL A 21 -6.78 -13.60 -24.81
CA VAL A 21 -6.95 -12.16 -25.05
C VAL A 21 -5.61 -11.45 -24.85
N ARG A 22 -5.18 -10.66 -25.83
CA ARG A 22 -3.98 -9.81 -25.69
C ARG A 22 -4.30 -8.63 -24.77
N ALA A 23 -3.35 -8.31 -23.91
CA ALA A 23 -3.40 -7.11 -23.10
C ALA A 23 -3.40 -5.85 -23.99
N SER A 24 -4.35 -4.94 -23.74
CA SER A 24 -4.46 -3.63 -24.40
C SER A 24 -3.35 -2.70 -23.94
N GLU A 25 -2.89 -1.79 -24.79
CA GLU A 25 -1.80 -0.89 -24.39
C GLU A 25 -2.23 0.07 -23.26
N LEU A 26 -1.29 0.39 -22.37
CA LEU A 26 -1.45 1.22 -21.19
C LEU A 26 -1.38 2.69 -21.58
N THR A 27 -2.53 3.36 -21.61
CA THR A 27 -2.66 4.76 -22.02
C THR A 27 -3.17 5.60 -20.87
N GLY A 28 -2.48 6.71 -20.58
CA GLY A 28 -2.85 7.65 -19.54
C GLY A 28 -2.04 8.93 -19.65
N ARG A 29 -2.26 9.87 -18.73
CA ARG A 29 -1.65 11.20 -18.72
C ARG A 29 -0.15 11.15 -18.40
N SER A 30 0.25 10.35 -17.42
CA SER A 30 1.64 10.29 -16.95
C SER A 30 1.93 9.04 -16.12
N TRP A 31 3.21 8.81 -15.83
CA TRP A 31 3.69 7.73 -14.97
C TRP A 31 4.37 8.28 -13.71
N LEU A 32 4.10 7.64 -12.58
CA LEU A 32 4.83 7.84 -11.33
C LEU A 32 5.61 6.57 -10.99
N ASN A 33 6.65 6.74 -10.17
CA ASN A 33 7.54 5.65 -9.75
C ASN A 33 8.30 4.95 -10.89
N THR A 34 8.61 5.67 -11.97
CA THR A 34 9.33 5.15 -13.16
C THR A 34 10.55 5.97 -13.56
N GLY A 35 10.90 7.00 -12.78
CA GLY A 35 12.03 7.89 -13.08
C GLY A 35 11.82 8.68 -14.38
N GLU A 36 10.62 9.25 -14.54
CA GLU A 36 10.18 10.04 -15.71
C GLU A 36 10.02 9.24 -17.02
N LYS A 37 10.15 7.91 -16.96
CA LYS A 37 9.93 7.06 -18.13
C LYS A 37 8.45 6.71 -18.28
N ASN A 38 7.95 6.85 -19.50
CA ASN A 38 6.69 6.22 -19.87
C ASN A 38 6.94 4.72 -20.08
N LEU A 39 6.10 3.89 -19.46
CA LEU A 39 6.12 2.44 -19.68
C LEU A 39 5.09 2.07 -20.73
N ASP A 40 5.42 1.04 -21.51
CA ASP A 40 4.53 0.37 -22.43
C ASP A 40 4.52 -1.14 -22.11
N LEU A 41 3.55 -1.88 -22.65
CA LEU A 41 3.48 -3.32 -22.44
C LEU A 41 4.67 -4.06 -23.06
N GLN A 42 5.39 -3.46 -24.01
CA GLN A 42 6.57 -4.06 -24.61
C GLN A 42 7.74 -4.11 -23.62
N ALA A 43 7.95 -3.05 -22.85
CA ALA A 43 8.96 -2.95 -21.80
C ALA A 43 8.72 -3.95 -20.65
N LEU A 44 7.48 -4.41 -20.50
CA LEU A 44 7.08 -5.39 -19.48
C LEU A 44 7.08 -6.84 -20.01
N ARG A 45 7.42 -7.08 -21.28
CA ARG A 45 7.46 -8.45 -21.83
C ARG A 45 8.48 -9.32 -21.10
N GLY A 46 8.09 -10.57 -20.86
CA GLY A 46 8.86 -11.50 -20.06
C GLY A 46 8.62 -11.42 -18.56
N LYS A 47 7.85 -10.43 -18.08
CA LYS A 47 7.39 -10.34 -16.69
C LYS A 47 5.95 -10.80 -16.57
N ILE A 48 5.61 -11.33 -15.40
CA ILE A 48 4.21 -11.39 -14.99
C ILE A 48 3.82 -9.98 -14.60
N VAL A 49 2.67 -9.48 -15.07
CA VAL A 49 2.20 -8.13 -14.76
C VAL A 49 0.85 -8.22 -14.05
N ILE A 50 0.72 -7.52 -12.93
CA ILE A 50 -0.57 -7.31 -12.26
C ILE A 50 -0.95 -5.84 -12.50
N LEU A 51 -2.05 -5.59 -13.19
CA LEU A 51 -2.66 -4.27 -13.22
C LEU A 51 -3.62 -4.17 -12.05
N ASP A 52 -3.37 -3.24 -11.13
CA ASP A 52 -4.27 -2.90 -10.03
C ASP A 52 -5.03 -1.62 -10.39
N PHE A 53 -6.31 -1.73 -10.70
CA PHE A 53 -7.17 -0.58 -10.98
C PHE A 53 -7.73 -0.01 -9.68
N TRP A 54 -7.23 1.15 -9.29
CA TRP A 54 -7.47 1.73 -7.96
C TRP A 54 -7.82 3.23 -8.03
N THR A 55 -8.28 3.78 -6.90
CA THR A 55 -8.59 5.21 -6.72
C THR A 55 -8.26 5.65 -5.29
N LEU A 56 -8.00 6.94 -5.08
CA LEU A 56 -7.38 7.49 -3.86
C LEU A 56 -8.15 7.24 -2.55
N CYS A 57 -9.49 7.35 -2.58
CA CYS A 57 -10.32 7.31 -1.37
C CYS A 57 -11.05 5.97 -1.15
N CYS A 58 -10.67 4.92 -1.88
CA CYS A 58 -11.30 3.61 -1.84
C CYS A 58 -10.65 2.73 -0.75
N ILE A 59 -11.36 2.48 0.35
CA ILE A 59 -10.82 1.67 1.47
C ILE A 59 -10.45 0.24 1.02
N ASN A 60 -11.26 -0.39 0.16
CA ASN A 60 -10.97 -1.73 -0.35
C ASN A 60 -9.69 -1.75 -1.20
N CYS A 61 -9.40 -0.65 -1.90
CA CYS A 61 -8.17 -0.51 -2.68
C CYS A 61 -6.96 -0.44 -1.75
N LEU A 62 -7.09 0.25 -0.61
CA LEU A 62 -6.01 0.31 0.38
C LEU A 62 -5.72 -1.06 1.00
N HIS A 63 -6.74 -1.90 1.23
CA HIS A 63 -6.53 -3.27 1.66
C HIS A 63 -5.78 -4.09 0.61
N VAL A 64 -6.14 -3.96 -0.68
CA VAL A 64 -5.44 -4.63 -1.79
C VAL A 64 -3.99 -4.18 -1.89
N LEU A 65 -3.68 -2.90 -1.69
CA LEU A 65 -2.29 -2.43 -1.65
C LEU A 65 -1.48 -3.18 -0.58
N ASP A 66 -2.02 -3.34 0.63
CA ASP A 66 -1.34 -4.05 1.72
C ASP A 66 -1.24 -5.57 1.46
N GLU A 67 -2.25 -6.16 0.82
CA GLU A 67 -2.22 -7.55 0.36
C GLU A 67 -1.16 -7.79 -0.71
N LEU A 68 -0.94 -6.84 -1.64
CA LEU A 68 0.02 -6.97 -2.73
C LEU A 68 1.48 -6.83 -2.29
N ARG A 69 1.78 -6.06 -1.22
CA ARG A 69 3.16 -5.85 -0.72
C ARG A 69 3.98 -7.14 -0.55
N PRO A 70 3.53 -8.18 0.20
CA PRO A 70 4.30 -9.41 0.37
C PRO A 70 4.47 -10.19 -0.94
N LEU A 71 3.48 -10.11 -1.85
CA LEU A 71 3.55 -10.74 -3.16
C LEU A 71 4.60 -10.05 -4.05
N GLU A 72 4.61 -8.72 -4.06
CA GLU A 72 5.61 -7.91 -4.76
C GLU A 72 7.02 -8.19 -4.27
N GLU A 73 7.20 -8.32 -2.95
CA GLU A 73 8.49 -8.65 -2.36
C GLU A 73 8.96 -10.05 -2.77
N GLU A 74 8.09 -11.05 -2.62
CA GLU A 74 8.40 -12.45 -2.92
C GLU A 74 8.77 -12.66 -4.40
N PHE A 75 8.04 -12.03 -5.32
CA PHE A 75 8.21 -12.22 -6.76
C PHE A 75 8.87 -11.03 -7.45
N SER A 76 9.58 -10.18 -6.70
CA SER A 76 10.19 -8.92 -7.20
C SER A 76 11.10 -9.08 -8.42
N ASP A 77 11.65 -10.27 -8.65
CA ASP A 77 12.51 -10.55 -9.80
C ASP A 77 11.74 -10.98 -11.06
N VAL A 78 10.44 -11.27 -10.99
CA VAL A 78 9.62 -11.78 -12.12
C VAL A 78 8.27 -11.08 -12.28
N LEU A 79 7.78 -10.45 -11.21
CA LEU A 79 6.49 -9.76 -11.14
C LEU A 79 6.69 -8.25 -11.20
N VAL A 80 5.82 -7.58 -11.94
CA VAL A 80 5.66 -6.13 -11.92
C VAL A 80 4.19 -5.79 -11.67
N THR A 81 3.89 -5.20 -10.52
CA THR A 81 2.59 -4.55 -10.31
C THR A 81 2.59 -3.19 -11.01
N VAL A 82 1.47 -2.82 -11.62
CA VAL A 82 1.21 -1.48 -12.14
C VAL A 82 -0.10 -1.00 -11.54
N GLY A 83 -0.03 0.04 -10.70
CA GLY A 83 -1.23 0.71 -10.20
C GLY A 83 -1.81 1.59 -11.30
N VAL A 84 -2.94 1.21 -11.89
CA VAL A 84 -3.69 2.07 -12.81
C VAL A 84 -4.65 2.91 -11.98
N HIS A 85 -4.26 4.16 -11.73
CA HIS A 85 -5.08 5.11 -11.00
C HIS A 85 -6.18 5.64 -11.90
N SER A 86 -7.41 5.22 -11.63
CA SER A 86 -8.62 5.56 -12.39
C SER A 86 -9.59 6.27 -11.45
N PRO A 87 -9.70 7.62 -11.51
CA PRO A 87 -10.38 8.39 -10.47
C PRO A 87 -11.89 8.12 -10.44
N LYS A 88 -12.44 7.97 -9.22
CA LYS A 88 -13.88 7.90 -9.00
C LYS A 88 -14.53 9.28 -8.94
N PHE A 89 -13.81 10.26 -8.39
CA PHE A 89 -14.26 11.65 -8.23
C PHE A 89 -13.32 12.63 -8.95
N GLU A 90 -13.85 13.79 -9.36
CA GLU A 90 -13.09 14.82 -10.09
C GLU A 90 -11.82 15.27 -9.36
N HIS A 91 -11.87 15.40 -8.03
CA HIS A 91 -10.71 15.81 -7.23
C HIS A 91 -9.58 14.77 -7.21
N GLU A 92 -9.89 13.51 -7.49
CA GLU A 92 -8.88 12.44 -7.57
C GLU A 92 -8.10 12.53 -8.88
N ALA A 93 -8.64 13.19 -9.92
CA ALA A 93 -7.96 13.39 -11.20
C ALA A 93 -6.83 14.45 -11.13
N ASP A 94 -6.67 15.16 -10.02
CA ASP A 94 -5.56 16.09 -9.79
C ASP A 94 -4.23 15.32 -9.67
N PRO A 95 -3.24 15.58 -10.54
CA PRO A 95 -1.95 14.89 -10.49
C PRO A 95 -1.19 15.14 -9.17
N VAL A 96 -1.41 16.28 -8.52
CA VAL A 96 -0.82 16.59 -7.21
C VAL A 96 -1.45 15.72 -6.12
N ALA A 97 -2.76 15.50 -6.18
CA ALA A 97 -3.47 14.62 -5.25
C ALA A 97 -3.04 13.16 -5.43
N LEU A 98 -2.91 12.68 -6.67
CA LEU A 98 -2.37 11.36 -6.97
C LEU A 98 -0.95 11.20 -6.43
N ALA A 99 -0.07 12.18 -6.70
CA ALA A 99 1.28 12.17 -6.20
C ALA A 99 1.31 12.12 -4.66
N ALA A 100 0.50 12.93 -3.98
CA ALA A 100 0.40 12.92 -2.53
C ALA A 100 -0.09 11.55 -1.99
N ALA A 101 -1.03 10.91 -2.67
CA ALA A 101 -1.55 9.60 -2.26
C ALA A 101 -0.52 8.48 -2.42
N VAL A 102 0.23 8.46 -3.52
CA VAL A 102 1.33 7.51 -3.74
C VAL A 102 2.36 7.59 -2.61
N ASP A 103 2.68 8.79 -2.11
CA ASP A 103 3.60 8.97 -0.96
C ASP A 103 2.93 8.56 0.35
N ARG A 104 1.69 9.00 0.57
CA ARG A 104 0.94 8.74 1.81
C ARG A 104 0.75 7.25 2.08
N TYR A 105 0.50 6.47 1.03
CA TYR A 105 0.26 5.04 1.11
C TYR A 105 1.52 4.22 0.84
N ASP A 106 2.70 4.85 0.69
CA ASP A 106 3.99 4.17 0.45
C ASP A 106 3.88 3.14 -0.70
N ILE A 107 3.32 3.56 -1.83
CA ILE A 107 3.14 2.71 -3.01
C ILE A 107 4.50 2.54 -3.71
N LYS A 108 4.98 1.29 -3.80
CA LYS A 108 6.33 0.93 -4.28
C LYS A 108 6.36 0.20 -5.63
N HIS A 109 5.38 0.49 -6.47
CA HIS A 109 5.29 0.00 -7.83
C HIS A 109 4.99 1.15 -8.81
N PRO A 110 5.24 1.00 -10.12
CA PRO A 110 4.83 1.95 -11.14
C PRO A 110 3.34 2.29 -11.05
N VAL A 111 3.01 3.57 -11.20
CA VAL A 111 1.62 4.04 -11.21
C VAL A 111 1.34 4.77 -12.52
N LEU A 112 0.33 4.32 -13.25
CA LEU A 112 -0.23 5.01 -14.40
C LEU A 112 -1.36 5.92 -13.93
N ASP A 113 -1.30 7.18 -14.33
CA ASP A 113 -2.34 8.18 -14.11
C ASP A 113 -3.33 8.13 -15.28
N ASP A 114 -4.52 7.56 -15.08
CA ASP A 114 -5.58 7.35 -16.09
C ASP A 114 -6.84 8.20 -15.80
N PRO A 115 -6.74 9.55 -15.85
CA PRO A 115 -7.84 10.42 -15.43
C PRO A 115 -9.07 10.34 -16.36
N GLU A 116 -8.89 9.98 -17.63
CA GLU A 116 -9.96 9.80 -18.61
C GLU A 116 -10.55 8.38 -18.64
N LEU A 117 -10.12 7.48 -17.74
CA LEU A 117 -10.56 6.08 -17.67
C LEU A 117 -10.33 5.31 -18.99
N THR A 118 -9.29 5.65 -19.74
CA THR A 118 -8.98 5.05 -21.04
C THR A 118 -8.49 3.62 -20.87
N THR A 119 -7.48 3.42 -20.00
CA THR A 119 -6.96 2.08 -19.69
C THR A 119 -8.01 1.27 -18.93
N TRP A 120 -8.73 1.89 -17.99
CA TRP A 120 -9.87 1.30 -17.29
C TRP A 120 -10.88 0.66 -18.26
N GLN A 121 -11.31 1.40 -19.28
CA GLN A 121 -12.25 0.92 -20.30
C GLN A 121 -11.65 -0.16 -21.18
N ALA A 122 -10.39 -0.01 -21.60
CA ALA A 122 -9.68 -0.96 -22.46
C ALA A 122 -9.53 -2.35 -21.83
N TYR A 123 -9.50 -2.41 -20.50
CA TYR A 123 -9.47 -3.65 -19.71
C TYR A 123 -10.84 -4.06 -19.17
N THR A 124 -11.90 -3.34 -19.51
CA THR A 124 -13.26 -3.61 -19.05
C THR A 124 -13.41 -3.71 -17.53
N ALA A 125 -12.60 -2.93 -16.79
CA ALA A 125 -12.74 -2.82 -15.34
C ALA A 125 -14.12 -2.23 -14.99
N ARG A 126 -14.76 -2.75 -13.93
CA ARG A 126 -16.13 -2.38 -13.53
C ARG A 126 -16.29 -2.12 -12.04
N ALA A 127 -15.25 -2.33 -11.26
CA ALA A 127 -15.26 -2.10 -9.82
C ALA A 127 -13.87 -1.69 -9.34
N TRP A 128 -13.84 -0.89 -8.29
CA TRP A 128 -12.62 -0.61 -7.56
C TRP A 128 -12.56 -1.50 -6.30
N PRO A 129 -11.45 -2.21 -6.04
CA PRO A 129 -10.34 -2.48 -6.98
C PRO A 129 -10.72 -3.55 -8.02
N THR A 130 -10.00 -3.57 -9.14
CA THR A 130 -9.97 -4.71 -10.09
C THR A 130 -8.52 -5.07 -10.37
N LEU A 131 -8.16 -6.34 -10.25
CA LEU A 131 -6.85 -6.86 -10.63
C LEU A 131 -6.94 -7.59 -11.97
N VAL A 132 -6.00 -7.28 -12.88
CA VAL A 132 -5.83 -8.03 -14.14
C VAL A 132 -4.43 -8.62 -14.18
N VAL A 133 -4.34 -9.92 -14.38
CA VAL A 133 -3.04 -10.62 -14.48
C VAL A 133 -2.72 -10.88 -15.94
N ILE A 134 -1.52 -10.47 -16.34
CA ILE A 134 -0.98 -10.63 -17.69
C ILE A 134 0.25 -11.53 -17.60
N ASP A 135 0.31 -12.54 -18.47
CA ASP A 135 1.43 -13.45 -18.56
C ASP A 135 2.66 -12.81 -19.25
N PRO A 136 3.86 -13.42 -19.13
CA PRO A 136 5.09 -12.96 -19.79
C PRO A 136 5.01 -12.78 -21.32
N GLU A 137 4.08 -13.47 -21.98
CA GLU A 137 3.86 -13.36 -23.42
C GLU A 137 2.95 -12.17 -23.78
N GLY A 138 2.27 -11.56 -22.80
CA GLY A 138 1.40 -10.40 -22.96
C GLY A 138 -0.08 -10.74 -23.12
N TYR A 139 -0.53 -11.89 -22.63
CA TYR A 139 -1.93 -12.30 -22.64
C TYR A 139 -2.54 -12.17 -21.24
N ILE A 140 -3.80 -11.75 -21.20
CA ILE A 140 -4.58 -11.70 -19.97
C ILE A 140 -4.92 -13.14 -19.56
N VAL A 141 -4.61 -13.50 -18.31
CA VAL A 141 -4.82 -14.84 -17.75
C VAL A 141 -5.75 -14.84 -16.54
N ALA A 142 -6.00 -13.68 -15.90
CA ALA A 142 -7.02 -13.56 -14.86
C ALA A 142 -7.61 -12.14 -14.78
N HIS A 143 -8.87 -12.08 -14.33
CA HIS A 143 -9.59 -10.87 -13.93
C HIS A 143 -10.21 -11.12 -12.55
N LEU A 144 -9.89 -10.29 -11.58
CA LEU A 144 -10.34 -10.42 -10.19
C LEU A 144 -10.94 -9.09 -9.74
N SER A 145 -12.20 -9.09 -9.30
CA SER A 145 -12.90 -7.89 -8.84
C SER A 145 -12.99 -7.88 -7.32
N GLY A 146 -12.74 -6.73 -6.70
CA GLY A 146 -12.78 -6.57 -5.24
C GLY A 146 -11.47 -6.97 -4.54
N GLU A 147 -11.52 -7.00 -3.21
CA GLU A 147 -10.39 -7.34 -2.32
C GLU A 147 -10.37 -8.84 -1.93
N GLY A 148 -9.28 -9.30 -1.30
CA GLY A 148 -9.20 -10.63 -0.68
C GLY A 148 -8.71 -11.75 -1.59
N HIS A 149 -8.06 -11.43 -2.72
CA HIS A 149 -7.66 -12.44 -3.73
C HIS A 149 -6.20 -12.91 -3.60
N VAL A 150 -5.43 -12.38 -2.65
CA VAL A 150 -3.97 -12.56 -2.59
C VAL A 150 -3.52 -14.03 -2.60
N GLN A 151 -4.21 -14.93 -1.90
CA GLN A 151 -3.81 -16.35 -1.86
C GLN A 151 -3.95 -17.03 -3.23
N GLY A 152 -5.04 -16.72 -3.95
CA GLY A 152 -5.26 -17.19 -5.32
C GLY A 152 -4.24 -16.58 -6.28
N LEU A 153 -3.94 -15.30 -6.09
CA LEU A 153 -2.97 -14.57 -6.90
C LEU A 153 -1.53 -15.10 -6.71
N THR A 154 -1.11 -15.36 -5.48
CA THR A 154 0.18 -16.01 -5.18
C THR A 154 0.29 -17.37 -5.86
N SER A 155 -0.77 -18.19 -5.79
CA SER A 155 -0.79 -19.51 -6.42
C SER A 155 -0.67 -19.39 -7.95
N LEU A 156 -1.46 -18.50 -8.56
CA LEU A 156 -1.41 -18.22 -9.99
C LEU A 156 -0.03 -17.72 -10.44
N VAL A 157 0.59 -16.79 -9.69
CA VAL A 157 1.93 -16.29 -10.01
C VAL A 157 2.95 -17.43 -9.99
N ARG A 158 2.91 -18.33 -9.00
CA ARG A 158 3.80 -19.52 -8.97
C ARG A 158 3.62 -20.43 -10.18
N GLU A 159 2.37 -20.67 -10.58
CA GLU A 159 2.05 -21.48 -11.76
C GLU A 159 2.59 -20.84 -13.04
N LEU A 160 2.36 -19.54 -13.22
CA LEU A 160 2.88 -18.77 -14.36
C LEU A 160 4.41 -18.76 -14.39
N VAL A 161 5.07 -18.65 -13.24
CA VAL A 161 6.55 -18.75 -13.17
C VAL A 161 6.98 -20.11 -13.70
N ALA A 162 6.45 -21.22 -13.18
CA ALA A 162 6.85 -22.56 -13.60
C ALA A 162 6.55 -22.82 -15.09
N GLU A 163 5.40 -22.37 -15.58
CA GLU A 163 5.01 -22.50 -16.98
C GLU A 163 5.96 -21.72 -17.91
N HIS A 164 6.20 -20.45 -17.62
CA HIS A 164 6.96 -19.57 -18.50
C HIS A 164 8.47 -19.74 -18.38
N GLU A 165 8.98 -20.32 -17.29
CA GLU A 165 10.35 -20.84 -17.22
C GLU A 165 10.53 -22.02 -18.17
N LYS A 166 9.62 -23.00 -18.16
CA LYS A 166 9.67 -24.16 -19.06
C LYS A 166 9.58 -23.74 -20.53
N LYS A 167 8.79 -22.71 -20.83
CA LYS A 167 8.67 -22.14 -22.18
C LYS A 167 9.86 -21.24 -22.58
N GLY A 168 10.71 -20.83 -21.64
CA GLY A 168 11.80 -19.89 -21.89
C GLY A 168 11.33 -18.45 -22.18
N THR A 169 10.12 -18.10 -21.77
CA THR A 169 9.52 -16.76 -21.98
C THR A 169 9.60 -15.86 -20.75
N LEU A 170 9.99 -16.38 -19.59
CA LEU A 170 10.10 -15.60 -18.34
C LEU A 170 11.49 -14.93 -18.25
N HIS A 171 11.51 -13.65 -17.89
CA HIS A 171 12.72 -12.85 -17.67
C HIS A 171 12.86 -12.48 -16.19
N ARG A 172 13.91 -12.99 -15.54
CA ARG A 172 14.27 -12.63 -14.16
C ARG A 172 15.11 -11.34 -14.12
N GLY A 173 14.91 -10.49 -13.10
CA GLY A 173 15.66 -9.24 -12.88
C GLY A 173 14.81 -8.09 -12.35
N ASN A 174 15.42 -6.94 -12.10
CA ASN A 174 14.74 -5.78 -11.51
C ASN A 174 13.60 -5.25 -12.40
N GLY A 175 12.51 -4.80 -11.76
CA GLY A 175 11.42 -4.09 -12.41
C GLY A 175 11.74 -2.61 -12.71
N PRO A 176 10.81 -1.90 -13.36
CA PRO A 176 10.98 -0.49 -13.75
C PRO A 176 10.77 0.51 -12.61
N TYR A 177 10.55 0.04 -11.37
CA TYR A 177 10.31 0.89 -10.22
C TYR A 177 11.50 1.80 -9.92
N VAL A 178 11.22 3.10 -9.76
CA VAL A 178 12.16 4.11 -9.30
C VAL A 178 11.50 4.86 -8.15
N PRO A 179 12.09 4.85 -6.94
CA PRO A 179 11.50 5.53 -5.78
C PRO A 179 11.45 7.04 -5.98
N ARG A 180 10.38 7.66 -5.49
CA ARG A 180 10.28 9.13 -5.48
C ARG A 180 11.03 9.75 -4.29
N PRO A 181 11.55 10.98 -4.44
CA PRO A 181 12.12 11.71 -3.32
C PRO A 181 11.08 11.91 -2.22
N LYS A 182 11.45 11.60 -0.98
CA LYS A 182 10.58 11.87 0.18
C LYS A 182 10.57 13.37 0.47
N THR A 183 9.38 13.94 0.66
CA THR A 183 9.23 15.34 1.08
C THR A 183 9.81 15.55 2.48
N GLU A 184 10.73 16.52 2.60
CA GLU A 184 11.27 16.96 3.88
C GLU A 184 10.27 17.82 4.65
N GLY A 185 10.40 17.87 5.99
CA GLY A 185 9.55 18.71 6.84
C GLY A 185 9.30 18.11 8.22
N THR A 186 8.64 18.85 9.10
CA THR A 186 8.30 18.39 10.45
C THR A 186 7.26 17.28 10.44
N PHE A 187 6.28 17.36 9.55
CA PHE A 187 5.20 16.40 9.37
C PHE A 187 5.29 15.72 8.01
N ALA A 188 4.71 14.53 7.90
CA ALA A 188 4.39 13.85 6.66
C ALA A 188 2.95 13.32 6.75
N PHE A 189 2.06 13.99 6.02
CA PHE A 189 0.62 13.67 5.96
C PHE A 189 -0.05 13.58 7.35
N PRO A 190 -0.06 14.67 8.14
CA PRO A 190 -0.70 14.66 9.45
C PRO A 190 -2.21 14.44 9.32
N GLY A 191 -2.73 13.38 9.94
CA GLY A 191 -4.14 12.97 9.80
C GLY A 191 -5.11 13.70 10.73
N LYS A 192 -4.72 13.94 11.99
CA LYS A 192 -5.52 14.57 13.04
C LYS A 192 -4.64 15.32 14.02
N ALA A 193 -5.20 16.37 14.61
CA ALA A 193 -4.59 17.10 15.71
C ALA A 193 -5.61 17.34 16.83
N ILE A 194 -5.18 17.25 18.09
CA ILE A 194 -6.00 17.60 19.25
C ILE A 194 -5.20 18.53 20.18
N GLU A 195 -5.88 19.49 20.81
CA GLU A 195 -5.29 20.30 21.87
C GLU A 195 -5.20 19.49 23.16
N LEU A 196 -4.07 19.57 23.84
CA LEU A 196 -3.89 18.98 25.17
C LEU A 196 -4.26 19.97 26.27
N PRO A 197 -4.86 19.50 27.38
CA PRO A 197 -4.99 20.29 28.58
C PRO A 197 -3.64 20.89 29.00
N THR A 198 -3.63 22.15 29.43
CA THR A 198 -2.41 22.92 29.70
C THR A 198 -1.48 22.27 30.72
N GLU A 199 -2.02 21.44 31.62
CA GLU A 199 -1.25 20.63 32.58
C GLU A 199 -0.22 19.69 31.95
N PHE A 200 -0.41 19.29 30.69
CA PHE A 200 0.51 18.45 29.92
C PHE A 200 1.53 19.26 29.11
N GLY A 201 1.40 20.57 29.07
CA GLY A 201 2.34 21.46 28.41
C GLY A 201 3.52 21.85 29.32
N PRO A 202 4.61 22.37 28.74
CA PRO A 202 5.73 22.92 29.51
C PRO A 202 5.25 24.00 30.50
N LYS A 203 5.70 23.90 31.75
CA LYS A 203 5.35 24.84 32.81
C LYS A 203 6.27 26.05 32.78
N ASN A 204 5.70 27.23 32.91
CA ASN A 204 6.45 28.46 33.13
C ASN A 204 6.91 28.60 34.60
N LEU A 205 7.60 29.69 34.92
CA LEU A 205 8.10 29.99 36.27
C LEU A 205 6.99 30.06 37.35
N PHE A 206 5.74 30.25 36.95
CA PHE A 206 4.56 30.31 37.84
C PHE A 206 3.81 28.97 37.91
N GLY A 207 4.36 27.91 37.32
CA GLY A 207 3.73 26.59 37.28
C GLY A 207 2.55 26.47 36.31
N THR A 208 2.24 27.52 35.53
CA THR A 208 1.21 27.49 34.50
C THR A 208 1.74 26.77 33.27
N GLY A 209 1.03 25.73 32.82
CA GLY A 209 1.41 25.00 31.62
C GLY A 209 0.96 25.70 30.33
N SER A 210 1.74 25.54 29.28
CA SER A 210 1.48 26.13 27.96
C SER A 210 0.53 25.25 27.13
N ARG A 211 -0.12 25.83 26.11
CA ARG A 211 -0.89 25.04 25.14
C ARG A 211 0.04 24.19 24.28
N THR A 212 -0.37 22.95 24.04
CA THR A 212 0.34 22.01 23.17
C THR A 212 -0.68 21.17 22.41
N TYR A 213 -0.25 20.56 21.31
CA TYR A 213 -1.11 19.73 20.47
C TYR A 213 -0.50 18.35 20.29
N LEU A 214 -1.34 17.30 20.30
CA LEU A 214 -0.95 15.99 19.78
C LEU A 214 -1.36 15.90 18.31
N VAL A 215 -0.40 15.62 17.45
CA VAL A 215 -0.59 15.48 16.00
C VAL A 215 -0.25 14.05 15.59
N SER A 216 -1.15 13.39 14.88
CA SER A 216 -0.88 12.09 14.27
C SER A 216 -0.11 12.27 12.97
N ASP A 217 1.20 12.03 12.99
CA ASP A 217 2.09 12.15 11.83
C ASP A 217 2.07 10.83 11.04
N THR A 218 0.99 10.65 10.25
CA THR A 218 0.53 9.33 9.79
C THR A 218 1.54 8.62 8.89
N ALA A 219 2.13 9.32 7.91
CA ALA A 219 3.09 8.68 7.00
C ALA A 219 4.47 8.44 7.62
N ARG A 220 4.70 8.93 8.84
CA ARG A 220 5.90 8.61 9.65
C ARG A 220 5.59 7.70 10.82
N HIS A 221 4.36 7.16 10.89
CA HIS A 221 3.92 6.19 11.89
C HIS A 221 4.21 6.61 13.34
N ARG A 222 4.04 7.90 13.65
CA ARG A 222 4.34 8.47 14.96
C ARG A 222 3.31 9.50 15.42
N ILE A 223 3.28 9.77 16.72
CA ILE A 223 2.54 10.88 17.33
C ILE A 223 3.54 11.93 17.79
N LEU A 224 3.26 13.20 17.51
CA LEU A 224 4.07 14.34 17.95
C LEU A 224 3.29 15.17 18.95
N GLN A 225 3.91 15.50 20.10
CA GLN A 225 3.48 16.65 20.89
C GLN A 225 4.20 17.88 20.35
N VAL A 226 3.44 18.89 19.92
CA VAL A 226 3.98 20.14 19.37
C VAL A 226 3.55 21.32 20.21
N ALA A 227 4.35 22.39 20.21
CA ALA A 227 4.05 23.63 20.91
C ALA A 227 2.88 24.38 20.25
N GLU A 228 2.49 25.50 20.86
CA GLU A 228 1.38 26.36 20.37
C GLU A 228 1.61 26.89 18.94
N ASP A 229 2.86 26.95 18.49
CA ASP A 229 3.24 27.36 17.13
C ASP A 229 3.01 26.29 16.06
N LEU A 230 2.54 25.09 16.44
CA LEU A 230 2.33 23.92 15.59
C LEU A 230 3.56 23.47 14.77
N ASN A 231 4.77 23.92 15.14
CA ASN A 231 6.00 23.64 14.42
C ASN A 231 7.09 23.06 15.33
N THR A 232 7.17 23.54 16.57
CA THR A 232 8.17 23.09 17.53
C THR A 232 7.77 21.75 18.13
N VAL A 233 8.52 20.71 17.83
CA VAL A 233 8.31 19.36 18.38
C VAL A 233 8.84 19.30 19.82
N LEU A 234 7.96 18.99 20.76
CA LEU A 234 8.27 18.84 22.18
C LEU A 234 8.52 17.37 22.55
N ALA A 235 7.76 16.44 21.97
CA ALA A 235 7.92 15.00 22.18
C ALA A 235 7.52 14.20 20.94
N THR A 236 8.06 12.99 20.81
CA THR A 236 7.76 12.04 19.73
C THR A 236 7.49 10.66 20.32
N TYR A 237 6.43 10.01 19.86
CA TYR A 237 6.03 8.67 20.25
C TYR A 237 5.87 7.79 19.02
N GLY A 238 6.63 6.69 18.93
CA GLY A 238 6.62 5.80 17.76
C GLY A 238 7.51 6.29 16.60
N GLY A 239 7.25 5.75 15.41
CA GLY A 239 8.03 5.98 14.19
C GLY A 239 9.12 4.94 13.93
N GLU A 240 9.76 5.01 12.76
CA GLU A 240 10.89 4.15 12.43
C GLU A 240 12.04 4.38 13.42
N ARG A 241 12.51 3.29 14.03
CA ARG A 241 13.59 3.27 15.00
C ARG A 241 14.90 3.56 14.26
N THR A 242 15.27 4.83 14.07
CA THR A 242 16.61 5.17 13.58
C THR A 242 17.63 4.57 14.54
N ALA A 243 18.50 3.71 14.01
CA ALA A 243 19.53 2.99 14.74
C ALA A 243 20.57 3.95 15.37
N LYS A 244 20.24 4.52 16.53
CA LYS A 244 21.19 4.81 17.60
C LYS A 244 20.53 4.35 18.89
N LYS A 245 21.07 3.28 19.49
CA LYS A 245 20.75 2.90 20.87
C LYS A 245 21.08 4.09 21.77
N ALA A 246 20.11 4.96 22.02
CA ALA A 246 19.95 5.45 23.38
C ALA A 246 19.54 4.23 24.20
N THR A 247 20.31 3.94 25.25
CA THR A 247 19.97 2.91 26.24
C THR A 247 18.50 3.11 26.62
N PRO A 248 17.63 2.10 26.49
CA PRO A 248 16.26 2.25 26.94
C PRO A 248 16.31 2.45 28.44
N THR A 249 15.94 3.64 28.94
CA THR A 249 15.15 3.63 30.16
C THR A 249 13.88 2.88 29.78
N GLU A 250 13.64 1.74 30.45
CA GLU A 250 12.41 0.97 30.30
C GLU A 250 11.23 1.95 30.18
N PRO A 251 10.49 1.97 29.06
CA PRO A 251 9.28 2.75 29.01
C PRO A 251 8.35 2.21 30.09
N GLU A 252 7.83 3.08 30.95
CA GLU A 252 6.84 2.66 31.92
C GLU A 252 5.72 1.93 31.17
N PRO A 253 5.31 0.74 31.65
CA PRO A 253 4.28 -0.02 30.99
C PRO A 253 3.02 0.85 30.80
N LEU A 254 2.31 0.71 29.67
CA LEU A 254 1.08 1.47 29.38
C LEU A 254 0.02 1.41 30.50
N HIS A 255 0.06 0.37 31.34
CA HIS A 255 -0.81 0.19 32.52
C HIS A 255 -0.38 0.99 33.76
N ALA A 256 0.82 1.58 33.76
CA ALA A 256 1.31 2.50 34.78
C ALA A 256 0.84 3.96 34.54
N LEU A 257 0.37 4.27 33.32
CA LEU A 257 -0.26 5.55 33.04
C LEU A 257 -1.59 5.63 33.80
N THR A 258 -1.66 6.54 34.76
CA THR A 258 -2.87 6.81 35.54
C THR A 258 -3.46 8.17 35.21
N ASN A 259 -4.76 8.32 35.38
CA ASN A 259 -5.41 9.63 35.36
C ASN A 259 -5.13 10.38 36.67
N ARG A 260 -5.55 11.64 36.79
CA ARG A 260 -5.37 12.47 38.00
C ARG A 260 -5.89 11.87 39.32
N LYS A 261 -6.70 10.80 39.28
CA LYS A 261 -7.19 10.08 40.46
C LYS A 261 -6.40 8.81 40.78
N GLY A 262 -5.27 8.57 40.11
CA GLY A 262 -4.46 7.36 40.27
C GLY A 262 -5.10 6.11 39.68
N LEU A 263 -6.12 6.26 38.83
CA LEU A 263 -6.78 5.13 38.17
C LEU A 263 -6.12 4.86 36.82
N PRO A 264 -5.80 3.61 36.49
CA PRO A 264 -5.22 3.26 35.20
C PRO A 264 -6.20 3.59 34.07
N TRP A 265 -5.68 4.11 32.95
CA TRP A 265 -6.49 4.44 31.77
C TRP A 265 -7.13 3.21 31.12
N TYR A 266 -6.58 2.02 31.36
CA TYR A 266 -7.09 0.75 30.87
C TYR A 266 -7.27 -0.25 32.02
N PRO A 267 -8.40 -0.97 32.10
CA PRO A 267 -8.59 -2.02 33.09
C PRO A 267 -7.64 -3.21 32.78
N PRO A 268 -7.09 -3.88 33.83
CA PRO A 268 -6.02 -4.87 33.70
C PRO A 268 -6.36 -6.14 32.90
N ASN A 269 -7.64 -6.34 32.52
CA ASN A 269 -8.11 -7.52 31.77
C ASN A 269 -8.54 -7.24 30.33
N SER A 270 -8.27 -6.05 29.78
CA SER A 270 -8.61 -5.72 28.38
C SER A 270 -7.78 -6.50 27.35
N ALA A 271 -6.68 -7.13 27.75
CA ALA A 271 -5.80 -7.93 26.88
C ALA A 271 -6.23 -9.40 26.70
N LYS A 272 -7.37 -9.85 27.26
CA LYS A 272 -7.78 -11.28 27.23
C LYS A 272 -8.96 -11.66 26.33
N ASN A 273 -9.52 -10.74 25.55
CA ASN A 273 -10.49 -11.08 24.50
C ASN A 273 -10.00 -10.60 23.13
N SER A 274 -8.89 -11.15 22.66
CA SER A 274 -8.63 -11.31 21.22
C SER A 274 -9.42 -12.52 20.74
N GLY A 275 -10.73 -12.36 20.62
CA GLY A 275 -11.64 -13.42 20.22
C GLY A 275 -12.85 -12.80 19.53
N THR A 276 -12.77 -12.79 18.20
CA THR A 276 -13.90 -12.66 17.27
C THR A 276 -14.71 -11.38 17.35
N MET A 277 -14.53 -10.48 16.39
CA MET A 277 -15.63 -9.97 15.56
C MET A 277 -15.10 -9.08 14.42
N CYS A 278 -15.85 -9.18 13.31
CA CYS A 278 -15.65 -8.65 11.97
C CYS A 278 -15.20 -7.18 11.87
#